data_AF-R5NPD0-F1
#
_entry.id   AF-R5NPD0-F1
#
_cell.length_a   1.000
_cell.length_b   1.000
_cell.length_c   1.000
_cell.angle_alpha   90.00
_cell.angle_beta   90.00
_cell.angle_gamma   90.00
#
_symmetry.space_group_name_H-M   'P 1'
#
loop_
_entity.id
_entity.type
_entity.pdbx_description
1 polymer ?
#
loop_
_entity_poly.entity_id
_entity_poly.type
_entity_poly.pdbx_seq_one_letter_code
_entity_poly.pdbx_strand_id
1 'polypeptide(L)'
;MLITGAKLKINGSEYDILRMNYGFYRKIDHKGRPGSGLRGGSLCVQFESGRDNPVLQQMLLEDVPPVRGCIEVVTGQDGQRMRYIEFEAAYICSQEENMFAGSVYPMLTTVVISPVRLDIDSKVRLDRRWPETYGFWWQTYRPENMKCAKKEATEEKKPVTVLVRKVKGPEMALVGSEAEYEVTGYNIREVSSHNKLRIKWVVETGSKRYVQTRQGEKIRITLAEAWVGKEITVMAYLKEPAESVSVKTRVERWFLPRVLVQTRTKEGFGTKSERSQLEYEDCEGKGLIPVSAQIAVDMHYGDGKTHTGHFTLGSIKDANVLQNINELNLRYNDSELFKLFRELIRYTSMGSLESHNLEMVGHVQKQTYQNPQMQHKDRRLTEAVFGHKSTKDFVKIIQDAFKYAMTKSKGNFNKVDILKAFEDTSFPKRPSFSGKMDRLKGLTIALNDTWGFRVTITHYSLNPDTKECTAVLRYRIFDHFGLDTDDIESYGTKEKVMKKLGGLGTIADHITMPRDERGNPLIKQSVARSVAEEVANGFCAWFILQHLRGYKPFVTIMETEETLTFSI
;
A
#
# COMPACT_ATOMS: atom_id res chain seq x y z
N MET A 1 40.28 -13.20 -35.23
CA MET A 1 38.93 -12.80 -35.68
C MET A 1 37.96 -13.09 -34.55
N LEU A 2 37.42 -12.05 -33.91
CA LEU A 2 36.46 -12.20 -32.80
C LEU A 2 35.05 -12.11 -33.37
N ILE A 3 34.21 -13.11 -33.07
CA ILE A 3 32.76 -13.01 -33.32
C ILE A 3 32.22 -11.98 -32.33
N THR A 4 31.63 -10.92 -32.86
CA THR A 4 31.09 -9.80 -32.07
C THR A 4 29.57 -9.87 -31.93
N GLY A 5 28.92 -10.75 -32.70
CA GLY A 5 27.51 -11.05 -32.55
C GLY A 5 27.06 -12.19 -33.47
N ALA A 6 26.03 -12.90 -33.04
CA ALA A 6 25.33 -13.87 -33.86
C ALA A 6 23.83 -13.80 -33.54
N LYS A 7 22.97 -13.80 -34.57
CA LYS A 7 21.53 -13.63 -34.41
C LYS A 7 20.73 -14.65 -35.19
N LEU A 8 19.74 -15.26 -34.55
CA LEU A 8 18.73 -16.11 -35.18
C LEU A 8 17.45 -15.30 -35.35
N LYS A 9 16.92 -15.25 -36.57
CA LYS A 9 15.59 -14.71 -36.87
C LYS A 9 14.70 -15.84 -37.32
N ILE A 10 13.61 -16.11 -36.61
CA ILE A 10 12.69 -17.22 -36.89
C ILE A 10 11.27 -16.81 -36.50
N ASN A 11 10.32 -16.95 -37.43
CA ASN A 11 8.90 -16.61 -37.21
C ASN A 11 8.64 -15.18 -36.65
N GLY A 12 9.51 -14.22 -36.96
CA GLY A 12 9.39 -12.83 -36.49
C GLY A 12 9.99 -12.57 -35.11
N SER A 13 10.51 -13.60 -34.43
CA SER A 13 11.34 -13.48 -33.25
C SER A 13 12.82 -13.39 -33.61
N GLU A 14 13.59 -12.64 -32.82
CA GLU A 14 15.03 -12.48 -32.96
C GLU A 14 15.72 -12.89 -31.65
N TYR A 15 16.77 -13.70 -31.75
CA TYR A 15 17.52 -14.23 -30.60
C TYR A 15 19.00 -14.00 -30.78
N ASP A 16 19.66 -13.47 -29.75
CA ASP A 16 21.12 -13.42 -29.68
C ASP A 16 21.66 -14.83 -29.38
N ILE A 17 22.48 -15.34 -30.29
CA ILE A 17 22.99 -16.72 -30.25
C ILE A 17 24.29 -16.76 -29.46
N LEU A 18 24.35 -17.65 -28.47
CA LEU A 18 25.55 -17.97 -27.71
C LEU A 18 26.36 -19.09 -28.37
N ARG A 19 25.67 -20.07 -28.96
CA ARG A 19 26.31 -21.20 -29.64
C ARG A 19 25.49 -21.67 -30.83
N MET A 20 26.17 -22.00 -31.93
CA MET A 20 25.58 -22.65 -33.10
C MET A 20 26.44 -23.85 -33.51
N ASN A 21 25.78 -24.94 -33.92
CA ASN A 21 26.42 -26.06 -34.59
C ASN A 21 25.53 -26.54 -35.75
N TYR A 22 26.15 -26.81 -36.89
CA TYR A 22 25.55 -27.59 -37.97
C TYR A 22 26.65 -28.40 -38.65
N GLY A 23 26.31 -29.55 -39.18
CA GLY A 23 27.27 -30.45 -39.80
C GLY A 23 26.63 -31.34 -40.86
N PHE A 24 27.46 -31.74 -41.82
CA PHE A 24 27.08 -32.69 -42.85
C PHE A 24 28.03 -33.88 -42.84
N TYR A 25 27.53 -35.06 -43.19
CA TYR A 25 28.32 -36.27 -43.23
C TYR A 25 27.84 -37.23 -44.33
N ARG A 26 28.70 -38.18 -44.69
CA ARG A 26 28.36 -39.31 -45.57
C ARG A 26 28.76 -40.60 -44.86
N LYS A 27 27.94 -41.65 -44.98
CA LYS A 27 28.35 -42.98 -44.54
C LYS A 27 29.47 -43.47 -45.45
N ILE A 28 30.47 -44.13 -44.89
CA ILE A 28 31.54 -44.78 -45.64
C ILE A 28 31.22 -46.25 -45.86
N ASP A 29 31.57 -46.78 -47.02
CA ASP A 29 31.54 -48.20 -47.31
C ASP A 29 32.71 -48.94 -46.62
N HIS A 30 32.75 -50.26 -46.74
CA HIS A 30 33.81 -51.11 -46.18
C HIS A 30 35.22 -50.81 -46.75
N LYS A 31 35.34 -49.97 -47.78
CA LYS A 31 36.61 -49.51 -48.37
C LYS A 31 36.94 -48.06 -48.01
N GLY A 32 36.17 -47.45 -47.10
CA GLY A 32 36.37 -46.05 -46.69
C GLY A 32 35.86 -45.00 -47.69
N ARG A 33 35.15 -45.40 -48.75
CA ARG A 33 34.61 -44.48 -49.75
C ARG A 33 33.20 -44.03 -49.37
N PRO A 34 32.75 -42.81 -49.71
CA PRO A 34 31.38 -42.38 -49.43
C PRO A 34 30.34 -43.29 -50.12
N GLY A 35 29.58 -44.05 -49.32
CA GLY A 35 28.55 -44.99 -49.76
C GLY A 35 27.12 -44.45 -49.64
N SER A 36 26.94 -43.19 -49.22
CA SER A 36 25.63 -42.53 -49.11
C SER A 36 25.59 -41.14 -49.70
N GLY A 37 24.38 -40.63 -49.95
CA GLY A 37 24.13 -39.21 -50.13
C GLY A 37 24.54 -38.36 -48.91
N LEU A 38 24.61 -37.04 -49.08
CA LEU A 38 24.97 -36.09 -48.03
C LEU A 38 23.85 -36.00 -46.99
N ARG A 39 24.16 -36.28 -45.72
CA ARG A 39 23.23 -36.28 -44.59
C ARG A 39 23.58 -35.20 -43.57
N GLY A 40 22.72 -34.97 -42.58
CA GLY A 40 22.88 -33.93 -41.56
C GLY A 40 22.14 -32.66 -41.94
N GLY A 41 22.70 -31.50 -41.61
CA GLY A 41 22.15 -30.19 -41.97
C GLY A 41 21.06 -29.66 -41.03
N SER A 42 20.82 -30.30 -39.89
CA SER A 42 20.07 -29.69 -38.80
C SER A 42 20.91 -28.61 -38.13
N LEU A 43 20.26 -27.49 -37.79
CA LEU A 43 20.88 -26.36 -37.09
C LEU A 43 20.58 -26.51 -35.60
N CYS A 44 21.61 -26.67 -34.78
CA CYS A 44 21.50 -26.65 -33.32
C CYS A 44 21.94 -25.27 -32.82
N VAL A 45 21.04 -24.54 -32.19
CA VAL A 45 21.24 -23.14 -31.77
C VAL A 45 20.92 -23.01 -30.29
N GLN A 46 21.77 -22.30 -29.54
CA GLN A 46 21.61 -22.01 -28.13
C GLN A 46 21.60 -20.51 -27.88
N PHE A 47 20.63 -20.04 -27.10
CA PHE A 47 20.43 -18.63 -26.74
C PHE A 47 19.87 -18.52 -25.30
N GLU A 48 19.90 -17.32 -24.71
CA GLU A 48 19.32 -17.08 -23.39
C GLU A 48 17.80 -17.22 -23.40
N SER A 49 17.26 -17.88 -22.38
CA SER A 49 15.81 -18.04 -22.24
C SER A 49 15.10 -16.71 -21.93
N GLY A 50 14.02 -16.44 -22.64
CA GLY A 50 13.10 -15.34 -22.35
C GLY A 50 12.02 -15.72 -21.32
N ARG A 51 11.16 -14.76 -20.95
CA ARG A 51 9.97 -15.04 -20.10
C ARG A 51 8.92 -15.91 -20.81
N ASP A 52 8.86 -15.81 -22.14
CA ASP A 52 7.93 -16.56 -22.98
C ASP A 52 8.68 -17.66 -23.75
N ASN A 53 7.98 -18.74 -24.11
CA ASN A 53 8.57 -19.86 -24.86
C ASN A 53 7.85 -20.07 -26.22
N PRO A 54 7.97 -19.12 -27.17
CA PRO A 54 7.27 -19.18 -28.46
C PRO A 54 7.77 -20.33 -29.35
N VAL A 55 9.03 -20.77 -29.17
CA VAL A 55 9.59 -21.92 -29.88
C VAL A 55 8.90 -23.21 -29.46
N LEU A 56 8.73 -23.43 -28.14
CA LEU A 56 7.99 -24.58 -27.63
C LEU A 56 6.51 -24.52 -28.05
N GLN A 57 5.88 -23.35 -27.97
CA GLN A 57 4.49 -23.18 -28.41
C GLN A 57 4.29 -23.56 -29.88
N GLN A 58 5.26 -23.22 -30.75
CA GLN A 58 5.23 -23.62 -32.16
C GLN A 58 5.28 -25.15 -32.35
N MET A 59 6.00 -25.86 -31.48
CA MET A 59 6.08 -27.34 -31.53
C MET A 59 4.80 -28.02 -31.03
N LEU A 60 3.99 -27.34 -30.22
CA LEU A 60 2.77 -27.91 -29.62
C LEU A 60 1.53 -27.78 -30.52
N LEU A 61 1.63 -27.14 -31.68
CA LEU A 61 0.53 -27.03 -32.63
C LEU A 61 0.20 -28.38 -33.27
N GLU A 62 -1.09 -28.70 -33.39
CA GLU A 62 -1.58 -29.97 -33.96
C GLU A 62 -1.04 -30.21 -35.38
N ASP A 63 -1.06 -29.18 -36.22
CA ASP A 63 -0.42 -29.16 -37.53
C ASP A 63 0.89 -28.36 -37.45
N VAL A 64 1.96 -28.94 -36.88
CA VAL A 64 3.27 -28.27 -36.65
C VAL A 64 3.73 -27.49 -37.90
N PRO A 65 3.58 -26.14 -37.94
CA PRO A 65 3.75 -25.40 -39.17
C PRO A 65 5.23 -25.28 -39.53
N PRO A 66 5.59 -25.39 -40.81
CA PRO A 66 6.95 -25.12 -41.24
C PRO A 66 7.33 -23.66 -40.98
N VAL A 67 8.56 -23.46 -40.52
CA VAL A 67 9.12 -22.16 -40.19
C VAL A 67 10.15 -21.72 -41.24
N ARG A 68 10.36 -20.42 -41.32
CA ARG A 68 11.42 -19.79 -42.14
C ARG A 68 12.26 -18.89 -41.28
N GLY A 69 13.53 -18.73 -41.64
CA GLY A 69 14.42 -17.89 -40.86
C GLY A 69 15.83 -17.80 -41.41
N CYS A 70 16.65 -17.04 -40.70
CA CYS A 70 18.05 -16.87 -41.01
C CYS A 70 18.92 -16.77 -39.76
N ILE A 71 20.19 -17.12 -39.89
CA ILE A 71 21.23 -16.91 -38.89
C ILE A 71 22.30 -16.01 -39.51
N GLU A 72 22.63 -14.91 -38.84
CA GLU A 72 23.70 -13.99 -39.23
C GLU A 72 24.79 -13.96 -38.16
N VAL A 73 26.05 -14.17 -38.56
CA VAL A 73 27.22 -14.08 -37.69
C VAL A 73 28.09 -12.93 -38.18
N VAL A 74 28.45 -12.03 -37.26
CA VAL A 74 29.27 -10.84 -37.54
C VAL A 74 30.58 -10.88 -36.75
N THR A 75 31.63 -10.27 -37.32
CA THR A 75 32.96 -10.19 -36.72
C THR A 75 33.52 -8.79 -36.71
N GLY A 76 34.39 -8.52 -35.73
CA GLY A 76 35.10 -7.24 -35.60
C GLY A 76 34.19 -6.08 -35.15
N GLN A 77 34.80 -4.89 -34.99
CA GLN A 77 34.06 -3.66 -34.63
C GLN A 77 33.28 -3.09 -35.82
N ASP A 78 33.70 -3.42 -37.05
CA ASP A 78 33.09 -2.90 -38.29
C ASP A 78 31.79 -3.64 -38.68
N GLY A 79 31.35 -4.63 -37.88
CA GLY A 79 30.10 -5.35 -38.10
C GLY A 79 30.08 -6.22 -39.37
N GLN A 80 31.24 -6.60 -39.90
CA GLN A 80 31.30 -7.36 -41.14
C GLN A 80 30.66 -8.75 -40.97
N ARG A 81 29.72 -9.08 -41.86
CA ARG A 81 29.06 -10.39 -41.94
C ARG A 81 30.08 -11.47 -42.29
N MET A 82 30.32 -12.38 -41.36
CA MET A 82 31.19 -13.55 -41.51
C MET A 82 30.43 -14.75 -42.09
N ARG A 83 29.17 -14.92 -41.70
CA ARG A 83 28.31 -16.02 -42.15
C ARG A 83 26.85 -15.62 -42.17
N TYR A 84 26.14 -16.04 -43.21
CA TYR A 84 24.69 -15.91 -43.33
C TYR A 84 24.10 -17.25 -43.78
N ILE A 85 23.20 -17.79 -42.97
CA ILE A 85 22.51 -19.06 -43.24
C ILE A 85 21.03 -18.73 -43.35
N GLU A 86 20.39 -19.12 -44.42
CA GLU A 86 18.95 -18.96 -44.62
C GLU A 86 18.30 -20.34 -44.76
N PHE A 87 17.15 -20.52 -44.12
CA PHE A 87 16.42 -21.76 -44.16
C PHE A 87 14.93 -21.54 -44.43
N GLU A 88 14.35 -22.45 -45.22
CA GLU A 88 12.94 -22.45 -45.56
C GLU A 88 12.32 -23.82 -45.31
N ALA A 89 11.00 -23.82 -45.10
CA ALA A 89 10.19 -25.00 -44.83
C ALA A 89 10.84 -25.89 -43.75
N ALA A 90 11.28 -25.28 -42.65
CA ALA A 90 11.99 -25.96 -41.58
C ALA A 90 11.04 -26.41 -40.46
N TYR A 91 11.45 -27.40 -39.68
CA TYR A 91 10.70 -27.87 -38.52
C TYR A 91 11.54 -27.79 -37.26
N ILE A 92 10.95 -27.36 -36.15
CA ILE A 92 11.61 -27.38 -34.84
C ILE A 92 11.41 -28.80 -34.29
N CYS A 93 12.49 -29.56 -34.19
CA CYS A 93 12.46 -30.99 -33.85
C CYS A 93 12.71 -31.25 -32.37
N SER A 94 13.40 -30.34 -31.69
CA SER A 94 13.60 -30.40 -30.24
C SER A 94 13.80 -29.01 -29.67
N GLN A 95 13.36 -28.84 -28.43
CA GLN A 95 13.66 -27.70 -27.57
C GLN A 95 14.05 -28.26 -26.20
N GLU A 96 15.14 -27.75 -25.65
CA GLU A 96 15.66 -28.11 -24.33
C GLU A 96 16.00 -26.82 -23.58
N GLU A 97 15.61 -26.75 -22.31
CA GLU A 97 15.89 -25.60 -21.45
C GLU A 97 16.67 -26.04 -20.21
N ASN A 98 17.80 -25.39 -19.96
CA ASN A 98 18.69 -25.71 -18.85
C ASN A 98 18.88 -24.47 -17.96
N MET A 99 18.82 -24.66 -16.64
CA MET A 99 18.99 -23.60 -15.65
C MET A 99 20.26 -23.84 -14.83
N PHE A 100 21.09 -22.81 -14.70
CA PHE A 100 22.36 -22.85 -13.97
C PHE A 100 22.35 -21.77 -12.88
N ALA A 101 22.16 -22.19 -11.62
CA ALA A 101 22.22 -21.28 -10.48
C ALA A 101 23.62 -20.65 -10.36
N GLY A 102 23.68 -19.31 -10.23
CA GLY A 102 24.95 -18.57 -10.09
C GLY A 102 25.77 -18.39 -11.36
N SER A 103 25.24 -18.80 -12.53
CA SER A 103 25.84 -18.53 -13.84
C SER A 103 25.50 -17.13 -14.34
N VAL A 104 26.38 -16.53 -15.16
CA VAL A 104 26.10 -15.28 -15.90
C VAL A 104 24.96 -15.48 -16.91
N TYR A 105 24.76 -16.72 -17.37
CA TYR A 105 23.59 -17.13 -18.16
C TYR A 105 22.74 -18.08 -17.31
N PRO A 106 21.78 -17.55 -16.52
CA PRO A 106 21.05 -18.33 -15.54
C PRO A 106 20.12 -19.37 -16.17
N MET A 107 19.64 -19.12 -17.40
CA MET A 107 18.81 -20.06 -18.16
C MET A 107 19.14 -20.01 -19.65
N LEU A 108 19.32 -21.18 -20.26
CA LEU A 108 19.67 -21.36 -21.66
C LEU A 108 18.67 -22.26 -22.37
N THR A 109 18.21 -21.84 -23.54
CA THR A 109 17.40 -22.64 -24.45
C THR A 109 18.24 -23.14 -25.61
N THR A 110 18.17 -24.45 -25.90
CA THR A 110 18.77 -25.10 -27.06
C THR A 110 17.68 -25.61 -27.99
N VAL A 111 17.76 -25.30 -29.28
CA VAL A 111 16.77 -25.67 -30.29
C VAL A 111 17.42 -26.40 -31.45
N VAL A 112 16.75 -27.42 -31.98
CA VAL A 112 17.16 -28.11 -33.21
C VAL A 112 16.17 -27.83 -34.32
N ILE A 113 16.66 -27.16 -35.37
CA ILE A 113 15.89 -26.78 -36.55
C ILE A 113 16.29 -27.70 -37.71
N SER A 114 15.33 -28.39 -38.32
CA SER A 114 15.52 -29.28 -39.47
C SER A 114 14.96 -28.63 -40.75
N PRO A 115 15.81 -27.96 -41.56
CA PRO A 115 15.38 -27.20 -42.73
C PRO A 115 15.17 -28.04 -43.99
N VAL A 116 14.06 -27.89 -44.72
CA VAL A 116 13.89 -28.57 -46.02
C VAL A 116 14.73 -27.92 -47.12
N ARG A 117 14.92 -26.60 -47.06
CA ARG A 117 15.90 -25.86 -47.88
C ARG A 117 16.88 -25.11 -47.00
N LEU A 118 18.14 -25.10 -47.39
CA LEU A 118 19.21 -24.43 -46.68
C LEU A 118 20.15 -23.73 -47.66
N ASP A 119 20.33 -22.42 -47.47
CA ASP A 119 21.29 -21.60 -48.17
C ASP A 119 22.37 -21.13 -47.19
N ILE A 120 23.65 -21.28 -47.57
CA ILE A 120 24.80 -20.77 -46.81
C ILE A 120 25.55 -19.80 -47.71
N ASP A 121 25.59 -18.53 -47.30
CA ASP A 121 26.27 -17.41 -47.94
C ASP A 121 25.92 -17.21 -49.41
N SER A 122 24.75 -17.66 -49.87
CA SER A 122 24.35 -17.73 -51.29
C SER A 122 25.29 -18.56 -52.17
N LYS A 123 26.20 -19.35 -51.57
CA LYS A 123 27.22 -20.16 -52.24
C LYS A 123 26.87 -21.64 -52.21
N VAL A 124 26.26 -22.10 -51.12
CA VAL A 124 25.85 -23.49 -50.94
C VAL A 124 24.34 -23.53 -50.75
N ARG A 125 23.61 -23.99 -51.77
CA ARG A 125 22.16 -24.11 -51.75
C ARG A 125 21.77 -25.57 -51.81
N LEU A 126 21.07 -26.04 -50.79
CA LEU A 126 20.72 -27.44 -50.60
C LEU A 126 19.20 -27.60 -50.48
N ASP A 127 18.67 -28.68 -51.06
CA ASP A 127 17.25 -29.07 -50.98
C ASP A 127 17.13 -30.57 -50.64
N ARG A 128 16.10 -30.95 -49.87
CA ARG A 128 15.78 -32.33 -49.50
C ARG A 128 14.31 -32.71 -49.72
N ARG A 129 13.62 -32.07 -50.67
CA ARG A 129 12.22 -32.38 -51.02
C ARG A 129 12.06 -33.70 -51.77
N TRP A 130 10.87 -34.28 -51.61
CA TRP A 130 10.37 -35.45 -52.33
C TRP A 130 9.81 -35.01 -53.70
N PRO A 131 9.95 -35.79 -54.80
CA PRO A 131 10.41 -37.18 -54.89
C PRO A 131 11.91 -37.38 -55.14
N GLU A 132 12.67 -36.30 -55.42
CA GLU A 132 14.06 -36.38 -55.90
C GLU A 132 15.07 -36.96 -54.89
N THR A 133 14.76 -36.92 -53.58
CA THR A 133 15.72 -37.30 -52.51
C THR A 133 15.22 -38.37 -51.55
N TYR A 134 13.98 -38.87 -51.73
CA TYR A 134 13.26 -39.68 -50.74
C TYR A 134 13.25 -39.08 -49.31
N GLY A 135 13.61 -37.79 -49.14
CA GLY A 135 13.69 -37.11 -47.85
C GLY A 135 14.92 -37.46 -46.98
N PHE A 136 15.87 -38.27 -47.46
CA PHE A 136 16.97 -38.79 -46.62
C PHE A 136 18.34 -38.13 -46.85
N TRP A 137 18.52 -37.36 -47.93
CA TRP A 137 19.82 -36.78 -48.30
C TRP A 137 19.65 -35.44 -49.03
N TRP A 138 20.66 -34.58 -48.92
CA TRP A 138 20.71 -33.28 -49.59
C TRP A 138 21.17 -33.39 -51.04
N GLN A 139 20.59 -32.57 -51.90
CA GLN A 139 21.06 -32.29 -53.26
C GLN A 139 21.31 -30.79 -53.44
N THR A 140 22.16 -30.43 -54.40
CA THR A 140 22.34 -29.03 -54.78
C THR A 140 21.05 -28.50 -55.39
N TYR A 141 20.54 -27.40 -54.84
CA TYR A 141 19.35 -26.73 -55.37
C TYR A 141 19.59 -26.28 -56.81
N ARG A 142 18.73 -26.72 -57.74
CA ARG A 142 18.69 -26.27 -59.13
C ARG A 142 17.37 -25.52 -59.34
N PRO A 143 17.37 -24.25 -59.76
CA PRO A 143 16.14 -23.57 -60.12
C PRO A 143 15.56 -24.25 -61.36
N GLU A 144 14.41 -24.92 -61.23
CA GLU A 144 13.72 -25.49 -62.38
C GLU A 144 13.05 -24.39 -63.21
N ASN A 145 13.23 -24.47 -64.53
CA ASN A 145 12.57 -23.62 -65.52
C ASN A 145 11.05 -23.82 -65.46
N MET A 146 10.34 -22.99 -64.68
CA MET A 146 8.89 -22.87 -64.75
C MET A 146 8.50 -22.31 -66.13
N LYS A 147 7.94 -23.16 -66.99
CA LYS A 147 7.20 -22.72 -68.17
C LYS A 147 6.03 -21.85 -67.71
N CYS A 148 6.00 -20.62 -68.24
CA CYS A 148 4.84 -19.73 -68.16
C CYS A 148 3.57 -20.48 -68.59
N ALA A 149 2.60 -20.60 -67.68
CA ALA A 149 1.20 -20.79 -68.00
C ALA A 149 0.45 -19.48 -67.68
N LYS A 150 -0.45 -19.13 -68.58
CA LYS A 150 -1.03 -17.80 -68.77
C LYS A 150 -1.70 -17.23 -67.52
N LYS A 151 -1.54 -15.91 -67.36
CA LYS A 151 -2.37 -15.05 -66.50
C LYS A 151 -3.84 -15.22 -66.86
N GLU A 152 -4.64 -15.71 -65.93
CA GLU A 152 -6.02 -15.23 -65.78
C GLU A 152 -6.03 -14.17 -64.69
N ALA A 153 -6.60 -13.02 -65.03
CA ALA A 153 -6.62 -11.84 -64.20
C ALA A 153 -7.43 -12.10 -62.93
N THR A 154 -6.75 -12.27 -61.80
CA THR A 154 -7.28 -11.90 -60.50
C THR A 154 -6.69 -10.54 -60.18
N GLU A 155 -7.55 -9.52 -60.09
CA GLU A 155 -7.17 -8.19 -59.65
C GLU A 155 -6.32 -8.31 -58.38
N GLU A 156 -5.06 -7.86 -58.46
CA GLU A 156 -4.25 -7.60 -57.27
C GLU A 156 -4.99 -6.55 -56.45
N LYS A 157 -5.77 -6.99 -55.46
CA LYS A 157 -6.28 -6.11 -54.42
C LYS A 157 -5.05 -5.46 -53.78
N LYS A 158 -4.87 -4.16 -54.03
CA LYS A 158 -3.90 -3.31 -53.33
C LYS A 158 -3.89 -3.72 -51.85
N PRO A 159 -2.72 -3.92 -51.22
CA PRO A 159 -2.67 -4.30 -49.81
C PRO A 159 -3.44 -3.27 -49.00
N VAL A 160 -4.57 -3.69 -48.43
CA VAL A 160 -5.45 -2.80 -47.69
C VAL A 160 -4.70 -2.34 -46.46
N THR A 161 -4.41 -1.04 -46.38
CA THR A 161 -3.72 -0.47 -45.22
C THR A 161 -4.68 -0.52 -44.02
N VAL A 162 -4.33 -1.28 -43.00
CA VAL A 162 -5.12 -1.40 -41.77
C VAL A 162 -4.90 -0.16 -40.89
N LEU A 163 -5.99 0.46 -40.48
CA LEU A 163 -6.01 1.65 -39.63
C LEU A 163 -6.92 1.42 -38.43
N VAL A 164 -6.48 1.88 -37.27
CA VAL A 164 -7.31 1.98 -36.07
C VAL A 164 -8.33 3.10 -36.28
N ARG A 165 -9.58 2.88 -35.87
CA ARG A 165 -10.68 3.84 -36.02
C ARG A 165 -11.39 4.19 -34.71
N LYS A 166 -11.35 3.30 -33.72
CA LYS A 166 -11.95 3.54 -32.41
C LYS A 166 -11.09 2.96 -31.30
N VAL A 167 -11.00 3.71 -30.22
CA VAL A 167 -10.35 3.34 -28.96
C VAL A 167 -11.31 3.61 -27.81
N LYS A 168 -11.24 2.80 -26.76
CA LYS A 168 -11.95 3.01 -25.49
C LYS A 168 -10.94 3.08 -24.35
N GLY A 169 -11.31 3.82 -23.31
CA GLY A 169 -10.55 4.01 -22.09
C GLY A 169 -11.37 4.84 -21.11
N PRO A 170 -10.90 5.04 -19.87
CA PRO A 170 -11.63 5.79 -18.86
C PRO A 170 -11.58 7.31 -19.12
N GLU A 171 -12.66 8.03 -18.82
CA GLU A 171 -12.68 9.50 -18.85
C GLU A 171 -11.83 10.14 -17.74
N MET A 172 -11.58 9.40 -16.65
CA MET A 172 -10.76 9.83 -15.52
C MET A 172 -9.91 8.65 -15.02
N ALA A 173 -8.66 8.92 -14.68
CA ALA A 173 -7.77 7.96 -14.05
C ALA A 173 -6.94 8.62 -12.94
N LEU A 174 -6.46 7.81 -12.01
CA LEU A 174 -5.80 8.31 -10.81
C LEU A 174 -4.29 8.11 -10.92
N VAL A 175 -3.54 9.07 -10.42
CA VAL A 175 -2.08 9.00 -10.42
C VAL A 175 -1.58 7.73 -9.72
N GLY A 176 -0.55 7.11 -10.28
CA GLY A 176 0.01 5.84 -9.77
C GLY A 176 -0.82 4.59 -10.06
N SER A 177 -2.08 4.72 -10.51
CA SER A 177 -2.87 3.58 -11.01
C SER A 177 -2.57 3.28 -12.48
N GLU A 178 -2.97 2.12 -12.99
CA GLU A 178 -3.01 1.86 -14.42
C GLU A 178 -4.44 1.98 -14.95
N ALA A 179 -4.58 2.74 -16.04
CA ALA A 179 -5.78 2.75 -16.85
C ALA A 179 -5.60 1.79 -18.03
N GLU A 180 -6.61 0.96 -18.28
CA GLU A 180 -6.66 0.08 -19.45
C GLU A 180 -7.32 0.81 -20.63
N TYR A 181 -6.67 0.72 -21.79
CA TYR A 181 -7.14 1.24 -23.06
C TYR A 181 -7.16 0.12 -24.09
N GLU A 182 -8.15 0.13 -24.97
CA GLU A 182 -8.38 -0.95 -25.94
C GLU A 182 -8.84 -0.38 -27.28
N VAL A 183 -8.31 -0.94 -28.37
CA VAL A 183 -8.81 -0.70 -29.71
C VAL A 183 -10.10 -1.49 -29.92
N THR A 184 -11.16 -0.80 -30.32
CA THR A 184 -12.51 -1.38 -30.51
C THR A 184 -13.02 -1.31 -31.93
N GLY A 185 -12.27 -0.66 -32.84
CA GLY A 185 -12.71 -0.51 -34.21
C GLY A 185 -11.57 -0.24 -35.17
N TYR A 186 -11.72 -0.79 -36.38
CA TYR A 186 -10.77 -0.70 -37.48
C TYR A 186 -11.48 -0.23 -38.75
N ASN A 187 -10.70 0.15 -39.78
CA ASN A 187 -11.24 0.48 -41.09
C ASN A 187 -11.70 -0.74 -41.91
N ILE A 188 -11.38 -1.96 -41.45
CA ILE A 188 -11.75 -3.23 -42.07
C ILE A 188 -12.34 -4.17 -41.01
N ARG A 189 -13.15 -5.15 -41.45
CA ARG A 189 -13.85 -6.08 -40.55
C ARG A 189 -12.93 -7.12 -39.91
N GLU A 190 -12.03 -7.69 -40.70
CA GLU A 190 -11.11 -8.74 -40.24
C GLU A 190 -9.69 -8.22 -40.22
N VAL A 191 -9.11 -8.13 -39.02
CA VAL A 191 -7.72 -7.71 -38.80
C VAL A 191 -6.93 -8.90 -38.28
N SER A 192 -5.83 -9.22 -38.96
CA SER A 192 -4.95 -10.32 -38.58
C SER A 192 -4.30 -10.12 -37.20
N SER A 193 -4.03 -11.22 -36.50
CA SER A 193 -3.34 -11.21 -35.20
C SER A 193 -1.99 -10.50 -35.26
N HIS A 194 -1.27 -10.64 -36.38
CA HIS A 194 0.00 -9.93 -36.61
C HIS A 194 -0.16 -8.41 -36.59
N ASN A 195 -1.22 -7.87 -37.20
CA ASN A 195 -1.50 -6.43 -37.15
C ASN A 195 -1.90 -6.02 -35.73
N LYS A 196 -2.74 -6.81 -35.05
CA LYS A 196 -3.16 -6.52 -33.67
C LYS A 196 -1.98 -6.42 -32.70
N LEU A 197 -0.99 -7.29 -32.83
CA LEU A 197 0.21 -7.30 -31.98
C LEU A 197 1.14 -6.09 -32.20
N ARG A 198 1.04 -5.42 -33.36
CA ARG A 198 1.90 -4.29 -33.75
C ARG A 198 1.27 -2.92 -33.50
N ILE A 199 0.07 -2.87 -32.93
CA ILE A 199 -0.60 -1.62 -32.58
C ILE A 199 0.23 -0.91 -31.53
N LYS A 200 0.69 0.30 -31.87
CA LYS A 200 1.46 1.17 -30.99
C LYS A 200 0.53 2.13 -30.26
N TRP A 201 0.99 2.59 -29.10
CA TRP A 201 0.24 3.53 -28.27
C TRP A 201 1.10 4.75 -27.94
N VAL A 202 0.43 5.90 -27.82
CA VAL A 202 1.07 7.14 -27.41
C VAL A 202 0.14 7.90 -26.48
N VAL A 203 0.73 8.57 -25.49
CA VAL A 203 0.04 9.48 -24.57
C VAL A 203 0.55 10.88 -24.84
N GLU A 204 -0.35 11.84 -24.97
CA GLU A 204 0.00 13.25 -25.10
C GLU A 204 -0.57 14.07 -23.96
N THR A 205 0.23 15.02 -23.46
CA THR A 205 -0.16 15.91 -22.35
C THR A 205 0.05 17.38 -22.73
N GLY A 206 -0.62 17.85 -23.79
CA GLY A 206 -0.61 19.24 -24.28
C GLY A 206 0.73 19.78 -24.82
N SER A 207 1.85 19.48 -24.17
CA SER A 207 3.21 19.97 -24.47
C SER A 207 4.22 18.84 -24.72
N LYS A 208 3.88 17.58 -24.40
CA LYS A 208 4.77 16.43 -24.52
C LYS A 208 4.04 15.18 -25.01
N ARG A 209 4.77 14.38 -25.78
CA ARG A 209 4.36 13.10 -26.35
C ARG A 209 5.17 11.96 -25.72
N TYR A 210 4.50 10.94 -25.23
CA TYR A 210 5.07 9.78 -24.54
C TYR A 210 4.71 8.51 -25.32
N VAL A 211 5.66 8.02 -26.11
CA VAL A 211 5.50 6.76 -26.86
C VAL A 211 5.60 5.58 -25.90
N GLN A 212 4.60 4.71 -25.93
CA GLN A 212 4.58 3.53 -25.08
C GLN A 212 5.41 2.41 -25.71
N THR A 213 6.16 1.68 -24.88
CA THR A 213 7.01 0.57 -25.33
C THR A 213 6.20 -0.69 -25.63
N ARG A 214 5.13 -0.93 -24.86
CA ARG A 214 4.20 -2.04 -25.08
C ARG A 214 3.30 -1.78 -26.30
N GLN A 215 3.05 -2.83 -27.07
CA GLN A 215 2.21 -2.84 -28.26
C GLN A 215 1.10 -3.88 -28.11
N GLY A 216 0.02 -3.74 -28.87
CA GLY A 216 -1.10 -4.66 -28.84
C GLY A 216 -2.46 -3.97 -28.95
N GLU A 217 -3.50 -4.77 -29.16
CA GLU A 217 -4.90 -4.31 -29.21
C GLU A 217 -5.39 -3.72 -27.87
N LYS A 218 -4.69 -4.04 -26.78
CA LYS A 218 -4.88 -3.48 -25.44
C LYS A 218 -3.57 -2.97 -24.87
N ILE A 219 -3.64 -1.91 -24.07
CA ILE A 219 -2.52 -1.43 -23.26
C ILE A 219 -3.00 -1.02 -21.87
N ARG A 220 -2.13 -1.18 -20.89
CA ARG A 220 -2.27 -0.56 -19.57
C ARG A 220 -1.22 0.53 -19.44
N ILE A 221 -1.67 1.71 -19.03
CA ILE A 221 -0.83 2.90 -18.91
C ILE A 221 -0.87 3.35 -17.45
N THR A 222 0.29 3.35 -16.80
CA THR A 222 0.45 3.91 -15.45
C THR A 222 0.41 5.43 -15.52
N LEU A 223 -0.46 6.06 -14.74
CA LEU A 223 -0.64 7.50 -14.76
C LEU A 223 0.48 8.17 -13.97
N ALA A 224 1.34 8.91 -14.68
CA ALA A 224 2.50 9.55 -14.07
C ALA A 224 2.13 10.77 -13.23
N GLU A 225 2.91 11.04 -12.17
CA GLU A 225 2.73 12.22 -11.30
C GLU A 225 2.72 13.54 -12.07
N ALA A 226 3.54 13.65 -13.12
CA ALA A 226 3.61 14.83 -13.97
C ALA A 226 2.33 15.13 -14.76
N TRP A 227 1.35 14.20 -14.77
CA TRP A 227 0.09 14.33 -15.50
C TRP A 227 -1.08 14.79 -14.61
N VAL A 228 -0.91 14.84 -13.29
CA VAL A 228 -1.95 15.27 -12.35
C VAL A 228 -2.52 16.65 -12.72
N GLY A 229 -3.85 16.77 -12.69
CA GLY A 229 -4.59 17.97 -13.04
C GLY A 229 -4.67 18.24 -14.55
N LYS A 230 -4.11 17.37 -15.38
CA LYS A 230 -4.13 17.50 -16.85
C LYS A 230 -5.10 16.50 -17.46
N GLU A 231 -5.60 16.86 -18.63
CA GLU A 231 -6.23 15.91 -19.55
C GLU A 231 -5.14 15.31 -20.43
N ILE A 232 -5.01 13.98 -20.42
CA ILE A 232 -4.12 13.24 -21.31
C ILE A 232 -4.91 12.73 -22.51
N THR A 233 -4.29 12.72 -23.67
CA THR A 233 -4.88 12.16 -24.90
C THR A 233 -4.15 10.87 -25.25
N VAL A 234 -4.87 9.75 -25.24
CA VAL A 234 -4.31 8.42 -25.50
C VAL A 234 -4.74 7.96 -26.88
N MET A 235 -3.76 7.64 -27.73
CA MET A 235 -3.98 7.27 -29.13
C MET A 235 -3.34 5.92 -29.45
N ALA A 236 -4.08 5.07 -30.16
CA ALA A 236 -3.59 3.82 -30.74
C ALA A 236 -3.39 3.96 -32.25
N TYR A 237 -2.32 3.38 -32.79
CA TYR A 237 -2.01 3.50 -34.21
C TYR A 237 -1.16 2.34 -34.75
N LEU A 238 -1.30 2.08 -36.06
CA LEU A 238 -0.42 1.16 -36.81
C LEU A 238 0.58 1.90 -37.70
N LYS A 239 0.16 3.04 -38.25
CA LYS A 239 0.98 3.90 -39.11
C LYS A 239 1.41 5.15 -38.35
N GLU A 240 0.45 6.03 -38.07
CA GLU A 240 0.66 7.30 -37.36
C GLU A 240 -0.51 7.58 -36.40
N PRO A 241 -0.25 8.23 -35.24
CA PRO A 241 -1.30 8.62 -34.31
C PRO A 241 -2.20 9.71 -34.90
N ALA A 242 -3.50 9.60 -34.65
CA ALA A 242 -4.49 10.57 -35.07
C ALA A 242 -5.37 10.97 -33.88
N GLU A 243 -5.50 12.27 -33.63
CA GLU A 243 -6.27 12.80 -32.49
C GLU A 243 -7.76 12.44 -32.59
N SER A 244 -8.30 12.30 -33.81
CA SER A 244 -9.66 11.80 -34.06
C SER A 244 -9.88 10.34 -33.65
N VAL A 245 -8.81 9.61 -33.34
CA VAL A 245 -8.80 8.22 -32.85
C VAL A 245 -8.09 8.20 -31.49
N SER A 246 -8.68 8.92 -30.52
CA SER A 246 -8.13 9.06 -29.18
C SER A 246 -9.18 8.89 -28.09
N VAL A 247 -8.70 8.70 -26.86
CA VAL A 247 -9.49 8.85 -25.64
C VAL A 247 -8.84 9.92 -24.79
N LYS A 248 -9.66 10.84 -24.28
CA LYS A 248 -9.23 11.86 -23.34
C LYS A 248 -9.49 11.37 -21.92
N THR A 249 -8.46 11.43 -21.08
CA THR A 249 -8.51 10.95 -19.70
C THR A 249 -8.00 12.04 -18.77
N ARG A 250 -8.82 12.48 -17.81
CA ARG A 250 -8.40 13.42 -16.77
C ARG A 250 -7.61 12.68 -15.69
N VAL A 251 -6.41 13.14 -15.38
CA VAL A 251 -5.57 12.52 -14.33
C VAL A 251 -5.74 13.28 -13.02
N GLU A 252 -6.18 12.59 -11.98
CA GLU A 252 -6.43 13.17 -10.66
C GLU A 252 -5.53 12.58 -9.57
N ARG A 253 -5.38 13.33 -8.47
CA ARG A 253 -4.74 12.86 -7.24
C ARG A 253 -5.83 12.37 -6.28
N TRP A 254 -5.47 11.44 -5.40
CA TRP A 254 -6.24 11.21 -4.18
C TRP A 254 -6.28 12.50 -3.37
N PHE A 255 -7.46 12.88 -2.86
CA PHE A 255 -7.53 13.95 -1.88
C PHE A 255 -6.85 13.45 -0.60
N LEU A 256 -5.60 13.87 -0.37
CA LEU A 256 -4.73 13.47 0.73
C LEU A 256 -3.88 14.67 1.20
N PRO A 257 -3.58 14.81 2.50
CA PRO A 257 -4.14 14.00 3.59
C PRO A 257 -5.64 14.26 3.75
N ARG A 258 -6.38 13.23 4.15
CA ARG A 258 -7.85 13.31 4.32
C ARG A 258 -8.23 12.70 5.65
N VAL A 259 -9.11 13.37 6.38
CA VAL A 259 -9.67 12.81 7.60
C VAL A 259 -10.60 11.66 7.23
N LEU A 260 -10.11 10.43 7.44
CA LEU A 260 -10.88 9.24 7.18
C LEU A 260 -12.08 9.19 8.12
N VAL A 261 -11.86 9.41 9.42
CA VAL A 261 -12.91 9.53 10.44
C VAL A 261 -12.36 10.29 11.65
N GLN A 262 -13.20 11.08 12.31
CA GLN A 262 -12.90 11.66 13.61
C GLN A 262 -14.16 11.79 14.47
N THR A 263 -13.99 11.96 15.77
CA THR A 263 -15.07 12.40 16.66
C THR A 263 -15.38 13.88 16.43
N ARG A 264 -16.62 14.28 16.70
CA ARG A 264 -17.03 15.70 16.63
C ARG A 264 -16.32 16.56 17.67
N THR A 265 -15.98 16.00 18.83
CA THR A 265 -15.10 16.65 19.81
C THR A 265 -13.71 16.92 19.24
N LYS A 266 -13.03 17.94 19.79
CA LYS A 266 -11.68 18.37 19.39
C LYS A 266 -10.79 18.52 20.62
N GLU A 267 -9.49 18.65 20.40
CA GLU A 267 -8.51 18.90 21.46
C GLU A 267 -8.88 20.12 22.31
N GLY A 268 -9.37 19.89 23.53
CA GLY A 268 -9.79 20.95 24.46
C GLY A 268 -11.23 21.44 24.30
N PHE A 269 -12.00 20.94 23.34
CA PHE A 269 -13.31 21.49 22.97
C PHE A 269 -14.39 20.45 22.68
N GLY A 270 -15.65 20.85 22.85
CA GLY A 270 -16.85 20.06 22.61
C GLY A 270 -17.55 19.64 23.90
N THR A 271 -18.55 18.78 23.77
CA THR A 271 -19.37 18.28 24.88
C THR A 271 -19.31 16.75 25.00
N LYS A 272 -19.64 16.20 26.18
CA LYS A 272 -19.65 14.75 26.41
C LYS A 272 -20.55 13.98 25.42
N SER A 273 -21.69 14.56 25.02
CA SER A 273 -22.62 13.97 24.05
C SER A 273 -22.08 13.91 22.61
N GLU A 274 -21.08 14.72 22.28
CA GLU A 274 -20.46 14.75 20.96
C GLU A 274 -19.33 13.72 20.82
N ARG A 275 -18.84 13.14 21.93
CA ARG A 275 -17.73 12.18 21.92
C ARG A 275 -18.05 10.87 21.17
N SER A 276 -19.32 10.56 20.93
CA SER A 276 -19.77 9.40 20.15
C SER A 276 -20.22 9.74 18.73
N GLN A 277 -20.26 11.02 18.37
CA GLN A 277 -20.66 11.47 17.04
C GLN A 277 -19.43 11.46 16.14
N LEU A 278 -19.54 10.78 15.00
CA LEU A 278 -18.46 10.66 14.02
C LEU A 278 -18.71 11.56 12.83
N GLU A 279 -17.61 12.09 12.29
CA GLU A 279 -17.58 12.85 11.05
C GLU A 279 -16.39 12.40 10.21
N TYR A 280 -16.49 12.61 8.91
CA TYR A 280 -15.44 12.30 7.96
C TYR A 280 -15.38 13.38 6.89
N GLU A 281 -14.27 13.43 6.20
CA GLU A 281 -14.07 14.33 5.08
C GLU A 281 -14.40 13.60 3.77
N ASP A 282 -15.11 14.21 2.83
CA ASP A 282 -15.36 13.68 1.50
C ASP A 282 -14.17 13.94 0.54
N CYS A 283 -14.29 13.58 -0.73
CA CYS A 283 -13.22 13.79 -1.72
C CYS A 283 -13.04 15.25 -2.15
N GLU A 284 -13.92 16.16 -1.70
CA GLU A 284 -13.83 17.61 -1.93
C GLU A 284 -13.33 18.37 -0.69
N GLY A 285 -12.98 17.68 0.40
CA GLY A 285 -12.56 18.32 1.64
C GLY A 285 -13.71 18.83 2.52
N LYS A 286 -14.93 18.33 2.31
CA LYS A 286 -16.13 18.75 3.08
C LYS A 286 -16.56 17.67 4.06
N GLY A 287 -17.34 18.04 5.07
CA GLY A 287 -17.96 17.10 6.02
C GLY A 287 -17.46 17.21 7.46
N LEU A 288 -16.37 17.95 7.69
CA LEU A 288 -15.89 18.26 9.05
C LEU A 288 -16.52 19.54 9.58
N ILE A 289 -17.01 19.49 10.82
CA ILE A 289 -17.54 20.67 11.51
C ILE A 289 -16.38 21.47 12.11
N PRO A 290 -16.39 22.82 12.01
CA PRO A 290 -15.40 23.66 12.69
C PRO A 290 -15.35 23.40 14.21
N VAL A 291 -14.19 23.67 14.80
CA VAL A 291 -13.98 23.53 16.25
C VAL A 291 -15.04 24.34 17.01
N SER A 292 -15.73 23.69 17.94
CA SER A 292 -16.69 24.35 18.82
C SER A 292 -15.99 25.40 19.69
N ALA A 293 -16.64 26.54 19.92
CA ALA A 293 -16.18 27.50 20.93
C ALA A 293 -16.36 26.98 22.36
N GLN A 294 -17.14 25.90 22.55
CA GLN A 294 -17.37 25.28 23.85
C GLN A 294 -16.12 24.56 24.33
N ILE A 295 -15.50 25.08 25.39
CA ILE A 295 -14.40 24.42 26.10
C ILE A 295 -14.91 23.12 26.71
N ALA A 296 -14.08 22.07 26.64
CA ALA A 296 -14.37 20.78 27.26
C ALA A 296 -14.52 20.92 28.80
N VAL A 297 -15.39 20.12 29.40
CA VAL A 297 -15.80 20.33 30.80
C VAL A 297 -14.65 20.19 31.80
N ASP A 298 -13.73 19.28 31.52
CA ASP A 298 -12.50 18.96 32.26
C ASP A 298 -11.34 19.90 31.91
N MET A 299 -11.54 20.79 30.94
CA MET A 299 -10.57 21.84 30.55
C MET A 299 -10.90 23.22 31.15
N HIS A 300 -11.99 23.31 31.92
CA HIS A 300 -12.32 24.52 32.66
C HIS A 300 -11.46 24.71 33.91
N TYR A 301 -11.18 25.95 34.26
CA TYR A 301 -10.34 26.31 35.41
C TYR A 301 -10.72 27.69 35.94
N GLY A 302 -10.27 28.02 37.15
CA GLY A 302 -10.55 29.30 37.79
C GLY A 302 -9.78 29.53 39.08
N ASP A 303 -9.83 30.76 39.58
CA ASP A 303 -9.12 31.21 40.79
C ASP A 303 -10.07 31.40 42.00
N GLY A 304 -11.26 30.79 41.93
CA GLY A 304 -12.32 30.95 42.93
C GLY A 304 -13.09 32.28 42.84
N LYS A 305 -12.65 33.23 42.02
CA LYS A 305 -13.37 34.48 41.72
C LYS A 305 -13.89 34.51 40.28
N THR A 306 -13.03 34.10 39.36
CA THR A 306 -13.28 34.01 37.92
C THR A 306 -13.09 32.57 37.48
N HIS A 307 -13.98 32.08 36.63
CA HIS A 307 -13.95 30.70 36.17
C HIS A 307 -14.43 30.60 34.72
N THR A 308 -13.71 29.86 33.89
CA THR A 308 -13.97 29.81 32.43
C THR A 308 -15.27 29.10 32.05
N GLY A 309 -15.78 28.23 32.92
CA GLY A 309 -17.06 27.52 32.75
C GLY A 309 -18.17 27.95 33.71
N HIS A 310 -18.05 29.12 34.36
CA HIS A 310 -19.02 29.61 35.36
C HIS A 310 -19.28 28.64 36.54
N PHE A 311 -18.32 27.76 36.85
CA PHE A 311 -18.38 26.89 38.02
C PHE A 311 -18.41 27.70 39.31
N THR A 312 -19.14 27.20 40.29
CA THR A 312 -19.08 27.65 41.68
C THR A 312 -19.05 26.42 42.58
N LEU A 313 -18.53 26.55 43.80
CA LEU A 313 -18.55 25.44 44.77
C LEU A 313 -19.96 24.92 45.06
N GLY A 314 -21.00 25.76 44.91
CA GLY A 314 -22.40 25.34 45.03
C GLY A 314 -22.88 24.37 43.94
N SER A 315 -22.09 24.17 42.88
CA SER A 315 -22.37 23.18 41.83
C SER A 315 -22.08 21.74 42.27
N ILE A 316 -21.33 21.54 43.36
CA ILE A 316 -21.05 20.23 43.95
C ILE A 316 -22.23 19.81 44.83
N LYS A 317 -22.87 18.69 44.52
CA LYS A 317 -24.09 18.24 45.22
C LYS A 317 -23.81 17.48 46.50
N ASP A 318 -22.67 16.80 46.56
CA ASP A 318 -22.30 15.96 47.70
C ASP A 318 -21.67 16.80 48.82
N ALA A 319 -22.38 16.89 49.95
CA ALA A 319 -21.94 17.69 51.10
C ALA A 319 -20.60 17.23 51.69
N ASN A 320 -20.30 15.93 51.65
CA ASN A 320 -19.04 15.40 52.18
C ASN A 320 -17.86 15.75 51.26
N VAL A 321 -18.08 15.71 49.94
CA VAL A 321 -17.09 16.19 48.95
C VAL A 321 -16.82 17.68 49.16
N LEU A 322 -17.88 18.48 49.30
CA LEU A 322 -17.76 19.93 49.53
C LEU A 322 -17.04 20.24 50.85
N GLN A 323 -17.34 19.50 51.92
CA GLN A 323 -16.64 19.64 53.19
C GLN A 323 -15.14 19.36 53.02
N ASN A 324 -14.76 18.25 52.37
CA ASN A 324 -13.36 17.90 52.17
C ASN A 324 -12.62 18.97 51.34
N ILE A 325 -13.22 19.43 50.24
CA ILE A 325 -12.66 20.51 49.42
C ILE A 325 -12.43 21.78 50.27
N ASN A 326 -13.43 22.19 51.07
CA ASN A 326 -13.31 23.39 51.89
C ASN A 326 -12.22 23.26 52.96
N GLU A 327 -12.14 22.11 53.64
CA GLU A 327 -11.13 21.84 54.66
C GLU A 327 -9.72 21.90 54.07
N LEU A 328 -9.48 21.20 52.96
CA LEU A 328 -8.17 21.21 52.28
C LEU A 328 -7.81 22.59 51.73
N ASN A 329 -8.78 23.28 51.12
CA ASN A 329 -8.61 24.61 50.52
C ASN A 329 -8.25 25.69 51.56
N LEU A 330 -8.74 25.55 52.80
CA LEU A 330 -8.41 26.44 53.91
C LEU A 330 -7.09 26.08 54.58
N ARG A 331 -6.79 24.78 54.67
CA ARG A 331 -5.66 24.27 55.45
C ARG A 331 -4.32 24.34 54.71
N TYR A 332 -4.32 24.09 53.40
CA TYR A 332 -3.10 23.87 52.63
C TYR A 332 -2.83 24.98 51.62
N ASN A 333 -1.56 25.36 51.51
CA ASN A 333 -1.09 26.21 50.42
C ASN A 333 -0.84 25.41 49.14
N ASP A 334 -0.59 26.10 48.02
CA ASP A 334 -0.43 25.47 46.71
C ASP A 334 0.68 24.41 46.68
N SER A 335 1.81 24.63 47.36
CA SER A 335 2.91 23.66 47.42
C SER A 335 2.51 22.37 48.14
N GLU A 336 1.72 22.48 49.21
CA GLU A 336 1.18 21.35 49.96
C GLU A 336 0.09 20.63 49.17
N LEU A 337 -0.78 21.35 48.47
CA LEU A 337 -1.78 20.77 47.56
C LEU A 337 -1.10 19.99 46.42
N PHE A 338 -0.03 20.53 45.83
CA PHE A 338 0.75 19.77 44.84
C PHE A 338 1.44 18.54 45.44
N LYS A 339 1.79 18.55 46.73
CA LYS A 339 2.31 17.35 47.41
C LYS A 339 1.24 16.27 47.44
N LEU A 340 0.01 16.59 47.86
CA LEU A 340 -1.13 15.67 47.84
C LEU A 340 -1.43 15.16 46.42
N PHE A 341 -1.36 16.03 45.41
CA PHE A 341 -1.55 15.63 44.01
C PHE A 341 -0.47 14.64 43.53
N ARG A 342 0.80 14.82 43.93
CA ARG A 342 1.85 13.83 43.62
C ARG A 342 1.66 12.52 44.37
N GLU A 343 1.21 12.54 45.61
CA GLU A 343 0.87 11.32 46.35
C GLU A 343 -0.27 10.55 45.66
N LEU A 344 -1.30 11.23 45.15
CA LEU A 344 -2.32 10.58 44.33
C LEU A 344 -1.70 9.80 43.16
N ILE A 345 -0.76 10.40 42.43
CA ILE A 345 -0.09 9.71 41.32
C ILE A 345 0.67 8.47 41.82
N ARG A 346 1.39 8.57 42.94
CA ARG A 346 2.12 7.44 43.54
C ARG A 346 1.20 6.31 43.99
N TYR A 347 0.01 6.62 44.48
CA TYR A 347 -0.98 5.62 44.87
C TYR A 347 -1.71 4.98 43.67
N THR A 348 -1.68 5.61 42.50
CA THR A 348 -2.52 5.22 41.34
C THR A 348 -1.71 4.90 40.08
N SER A 349 -0.38 4.88 40.16
CA SER A 349 0.50 4.64 39.01
C SER A 349 1.72 3.83 39.43
N MET A 350 2.35 3.13 38.47
CA MET A 350 3.60 2.42 38.72
C MET A 350 4.57 2.51 37.53
N GLY A 351 5.87 2.46 37.82
CA GLY A 351 6.92 2.29 36.81
C GLY A 351 7.04 3.50 35.87
N SER A 352 7.14 3.24 34.56
CA SER A 352 7.34 4.30 33.56
C SER A 352 6.18 5.28 33.48
N LEU A 353 4.95 4.81 33.70
CA LEU A 353 3.74 5.65 33.71
C LEU A 353 3.62 6.46 35.01
N GLU A 354 4.11 5.98 36.15
CA GLU A 354 4.20 6.79 37.36
C GLU A 354 5.14 7.98 37.16
N SER A 355 6.32 7.73 36.61
CA SER A 355 7.29 8.80 36.31
C SER A 355 6.67 9.84 35.36
N HIS A 356 6.04 9.37 34.28
CA HIS A 356 5.32 10.21 33.33
C HIS A 356 4.19 11.03 34.00
N ASN A 357 3.35 10.40 34.81
CA ASN A 357 2.22 11.07 35.44
C ASN A 357 2.69 12.12 36.47
N LEU A 358 3.80 11.87 37.17
CA LEU A 358 4.44 12.87 38.03
C LEU A 358 4.99 14.06 37.24
N GLU A 359 5.52 13.83 36.04
CA GLU A 359 5.94 14.90 35.12
C GLU A 359 4.73 15.75 34.66
N MET A 360 3.58 15.12 34.38
CA MET A 360 2.33 15.84 34.08
C MET A 360 1.87 16.74 35.24
N VAL A 361 1.95 16.28 36.49
CA VAL A 361 1.71 17.14 37.67
C VAL A 361 2.70 18.31 37.71
N GLY A 362 3.96 18.06 37.37
CA GLY A 362 4.97 19.11 37.23
C GLY A 362 4.64 20.13 36.14
N HIS A 363 4.04 19.71 35.03
CA HIS A 363 3.58 20.60 33.97
C HIS A 363 2.43 21.50 34.42
N VAL A 364 1.47 20.97 35.20
CA VAL A 364 0.42 21.77 35.85
C VAL A 364 1.06 22.80 36.77
N GLN A 365 1.96 22.39 37.68
CA GLN A 365 2.59 23.30 38.62
C GLN A 365 3.39 24.43 37.95
N LYS A 366 4.09 24.12 36.87
CA LYS A 366 4.88 25.09 36.09
C LYS A 366 4.04 25.89 35.10
N GLN A 367 2.76 25.59 34.94
CA GLN A 367 1.88 26.18 33.91
C GLN A 367 2.51 26.08 32.50
N THR A 368 3.02 24.88 32.17
CA THR A 368 3.77 24.65 30.92
C THR A 368 2.91 24.86 29.68
N TYR A 369 1.65 24.41 29.71
CA TYR A 369 0.72 24.49 28.59
C TYR A 369 -0.34 25.54 28.90
N GLN A 370 -0.32 26.67 28.17
CA GLN A 370 -1.15 27.84 28.50
C GLN A 370 -2.44 27.95 27.71
N ASN A 371 -2.56 27.19 26.62
CA ASN A 371 -3.72 27.13 25.74
C ASN A 371 -3.88 25.70 25.16
N PRO A 372 -5.07 25.31 24.66
CA PRO A 372 -5.32 23.96 24.15
C PRO A 372 -4.48 23.55 22.93
N GLN A 373 -3.85 24.51 22.23
CA GLN A 373 -2.96 24.23 21.10
C GLN A 373 -1.59 23.74 21.58
N MET A 374 -1.18 24.10 22.80
CA MET A 374 0.00 23.55 23.45
C MET A 374 -0.34 22.18 24.06
N GLN A 375 0.16 21.13 23.42
CA GLN A 375 -0.24 19.75 23.71
C GLN A 375 0.91 18.97 24.33
N HIS A 376 0.58 18.15 25.32
CA HIS A 376 1.51 17.17 25.87
C HIS A 376 1.53 15.90 25.02
N LYS A 377 2.74 15.46 24.66
CA LYS A 377 3.00 14.19 23.96
C LYS A 377 4.13 13.48 24.68
N ASP A 378 3.93 12.21 24.98
CA ASP A 378 4.97 11.37 25.57
C ASP A 378 4.95 9.98 24.94
N ARG A 379 6.15 9.44 24.68
CA ARG A 379 6.32 8.13 24.06
C ARG A 379 5.83 7.00 24.95
N ARG A 380 6.07 7.05 26.27
CA ARG A 380 5.66 6.01 27.24
C ARG A 380 4.14 5.91 27.28
N LEU A 381 3.45 7.06 27.31
CA LEU A 381 1.98 7.11 27.28
C LEU A 381 1.44 6.61 25.93
N THR A 382 2.03 7.05 24.82
CA THR A 382 1.63 6.62 23.47
C THR A 382 1.77 5.11 23.30
N GLU A 383 2.90 4.54 23.71
CA GLU A 383 3.14 3.09 23.66
C GLU A 383 2.19 2.31 24.57
N ALA A 384 1.89 2.82 25.77
CA ALA A 384 0.92 2.19 26.67
C ALA A 384 -0.49 2.18 26.07
N VAL A 385 -0.93 3.30 25.48
CA VAL A 385 -2.23 3.44 24.84
C VAL A 385 -2.36 2.52 23.63
N PHE A 386 -1.45 2.58 22.66
CA PHE A 386 -1.53 1.75 21.46
C PHE A 386 -1.18 0.27 21.71
N GLY A 387 -0.44 -0.03 22.78
CA GLY A 387 -0.21 -1.38 23.26
C GLY A 387 -1.44 -2.04 23.90
N HIS A 388 -2.40 -1.24 24.37
CA HIS A 388 -3.58 -1.72 25.09
C HIS A 388 -4.62 -2.40 24.17
N LYS A 389 -5.31 -3.42 24.70
CA LYS A 389 -6.30 -4.20 23.94
C LYS A 389 -7.44 -3.32 23.39
N SER A 390 -7.96 -2.40 24.19
CA SER A 390 -9.05 -1.50 23.76
C SER A 390 -8.66 -0.69 22.51
N THR A 391 -7.42 -0.20 22.44
CA THR A 391 -6.93 0.57 21.30
C THR A 391 -6.64 -0.31 20.10
N LYS A 392 -6.08 -1.51 20.30
CA LYS A 392 -5.87 -2.49 19.22
C LYS A 392 -7.18 -2.91 18.56
N ASP A 393 -8.21 -3.16 19.37
CA ASP A 393 -9.55 -3.50 18.88
C ASP A 393 -10.16 -2.30 18.10
N PHE A 394 -9.99 -1.06 18.60
CA PHE A 394 -10.38 0.17 17.89
C PHE A 394 -9.67 0.34 16.53
N VAL A 395 -8.34 0.19 16.48
CA VAL A 395 -7.54 0.27 15.25
C VAL A 395 -8.03 -0.76 14.24
N LYS A 396 -8.25 -2.00 14.69
CA LYS A 396 -8.74 -3.09 13.86
C LYS A 396 -10.10 -2.78 13.23
N ILE A 397 -11.07 -2.28 14.01
CA ILE A 397 -12.40 -1.91 13.50
C ILE A 397 -12.30 -0.90 12.35
N ILE A 398 -11.47 0.14 12.52
CA ILE A 398 -11.26 1.16 11.49
C ILE A 398 -10.59 0.57 10.24
N GLN A 399 -9.57 -0.27 10.42
CA GLN A 399 -8.90 -0.93 9.29
C GLN A 399 -9.85 -1.85 8.52
N ASP A 400 -10.68 -2.63 9.21
CA ASP A 400 -11.62 -3.57 8.60
C ASP A 400 -12.73 -2.82 7.84
N ALA A 401 -13.28 -1.75 8.40
CA ALA A 401 -14.25 -0.88 7.71
C ALA A 401 -13.62 -0.19 6.48
N PHE A 402 -12.38 0.29 6.60
CA PHE A 402 -11.67 0.90 5.48
C PHE A 402 -11.44 -0.11 4.35
N LYS A 403 -10.94 -1.32 4.67
CA LYS A 403 -10.79 -2.41 3.69
C LYS A 403 -12.10 -2.72 2.99
N TYR A 404 -13.19 -2.87 3.76
CA TYR A 404 -14.52 -3.11 3.22
C TYR A 404 -14.96 -2.01 2.24
N ALA A 405 -14.80 -0.74 2.63
CA ALA A 405 -15.16 0.40 1.79
C ALA A 405 -14.35 0.44 0.48
N MET A 406 -13.05 0.13 0.56
CA MET A 406 -12.15 0.09 -0.58
C MET A 406 -12.49 -1.05 -1.54
N THR A 407 -12.82 -2.24 -1.04
CA THR A 407 -13.30 -3.37 -1.85
C THR A 407 -14.60 -3.01 -2.57
N LYS A 408 -15.59 -2.43 -1.86
CA LYS A 408 -16.86 -1.98 -2.47
C LYS A 408 -16.65 -0.92 -3.55
N SER A 409 -15.67 -0.04 -3.34
CA SER A 409 -15.33 1.04 -4.26
C SER A 409 -14.37 0.60 -5.39
N LYS A 410 -14.01 -0.68 -5.46
CA LYS A 410 -13.03 -1.24 -6.41
C LYS A 410 -11.72 -0.44 -6.43
N GLY A 411 -11.25 -0.03 -5.25
CA GLY A 411 -10.00 0.72 -5.11
C GLY A 411 -10.12 2.23 -5.31
N ASN A 412 -11.31 2.75 -5.64
CA ASN A 412 -11.51 4.20 -5.80
C ASN A 412 -11.77 4.86 -4.43
N PHE A 413 -10.72 5.35 -3.79
CA PHE A 413 -10.80 6.03 -2.50
C PHE A 413 -11.67 7.31 -2.52
N ASN A 414 -11.80 8.01 -3.66
CA ASN A 414 -12.69 9.18 -3.75
C ASN A 414 -14.17 8.81 -3.63
N LYS A 415 -14.53 7.53 -3.78
CA LYS A 415 -15.89 7.00 -3.57
C LYS A 415 -16.13 6.45 -2.17
N VAL A 416 -15.11 6.46 -1.31
CA VAL A 416 -15.24 5.94 0.06
C VAL A 416 -16.05 6.91 0.92
N ASP A 417 -17.15 6.37 1.44
CA ASP A 417 -17.90 6.86 2.58
C ASP A 417 -17.66 5.87 3.74
N ILE A 418 -16.88 6.30 4.73
CA ILE A 418 -16.50 5.42 5.83
C ILE A 418 -17.66 5.20 6.80
N LEU A 419 -18.58 6.15 6.93
CA LEU A 419 -19.67 6.06 7.90
C LEU A 419 -20.64 4.97 7.44
N LYS A 420 -20.95 4.95 6.15
CA LYS A 420 -21.70 3.85 5.54
C LYS A 420 -20.97 2.50 5.70
N ALA A 421 -19.65 2.48 5.59
CA ALA A 421 -18.88 1.26 5.82
C ALA A 421 -18.99 0.76 7.27
N PHE A 422 -19.12 1.64 8.26
CA PHE A 422 -19.37 1.26 9.66
C PHE A 422 -20.77 0.68 9.88
N GLU A 423 -21.79 1.14 9.15
CA GLU A 423 -23.15 0.55 9.19
C GLU A 423 -23.13 -0.93 8.77
N ASP A 424 -22.35 -1.25 7.73
CA ASP A 424 -22.20 -2.61 7.22
C ASP A 424 -21.19 -3.47 8.02
N THR A 425 -20.39 -2.85 8.89
CA THR A 425 -19.36 -3.53 9.68
C THR A 425 -19.59 -3.32 11.17
N SER A 426 -18.90 -2.36 11.79
CA SER A 426 -19.08 -1.98 13.19
C SER A 426 -18.57 -0.57 13.42
N PHE A 427 -19.33 0.23 14.17
CA PHE A 427 -18.87 1.55 14.59
C PHE A 427 -17.72 1.45 15.59
N PRO A 428 -16.64 2.24 15.41
CA PRO A 428 -15.53 2.25 16.34
C PRO A 428 -15.97 2.84 17.68
N LYS A 429 -15.55 2.19 18.77
CA LYS A 429 -15.67 2.76 20.12
C LYS A 429 -14.36 3.44 20.48
N ARG A 430 -14.45 4.62 21.09
CA ARG A 430 -13.27 5.31 21.65
C ARG A 430 -12.54 4.37 22.62
N PRO A 431 -11.19 4.33 22.59
CA PRO A 431 -10.45 3.58 23.58
C PRO A 431 -10.71 4.12 24.99
N SER A 432 -10.87 3.21 25.94
CA SER A 432 -11.07 3.54 27.36
C SER A 432 -10.21 2.61 28.22
N PHE A 433 -9.72 3.12 29.36
CA PHE A 433 -8.73 2.48 30.21
C PHE A 433 -9.19 2.47 31.66
N SER A 434 -10.23 1.69 31.94
CA SER A 434 -10.84 1.60 33.28
C SER A 434 -10.62 0.24 33.96
N GLY A 435 -9.86 -0.66 33.34
CA GLY A 435 -9.58 -1.99 33.86
C GLY A 435 -8.72 -1.96 35.12
N LYS A 436 -8.70 -3.08 35.87
CA LYS A 436 -7.91 -3.19 37.11
C LYS A 436 -6.42 -2.88 36.89
N MET A 437 -5.84 -3.37 35.80
CA MET A 437 -4.44 -3.13 35.47
C MET A 437 -4.18 -1.71 34.95
N ASP A 438 -5.18 -1.08 34.32
CA ASP A 438 -5.08 0.31 33.84
C ASP A 438 -4.99 1.27 35.04
N ARG A 439 -5.81 1.01 36.07
CA ARG A 439 -5.79 1.75 37.33
C ARG A 439 -4.50 1.54 38.11
N LEU A 440 -3.95 0.34 38.07
CA LEU A 440 -2.70 0.02 38.78
C LEU A 440 -1.48 0.66 38.11
N LYS A 441 -1.40 0.57 36.77
CA LYS A 441 -0.24 1.09 36.03
C LYS A 441 -0.25 2.60 35.88
N GLY A 442 -1.38 3.27 36.14
CA GLY A 442 -1.53 4.72 35.97
C GLY A 442 -2.05 5.14 34.61
N LEU A 443 -2.59 4.22 33.82
CA LEU A 443 -3.22 4.56 32.55
C LEU A 443 -4.60 5.20 32.78
N THR A 444 -5.35 4.76 33.79
CA THR A 444 -6.65 5.36 34.13
C THR A 444 -6.52 6.80 34.60
N ILE A 445 -5.56 7.11 35.50
CA ILE A 445 -5.38 8.48 36.00
C ILE A 445 -4.83 9.42 34.92
N ALA A 446 -4.20 8.87 33.88
CA ALA A 446 -3.75 9.64 32.73
C ALA A 446 -4.87 9.91 31.71
N LEU A 447 -5.73 8.91 31.39
CA LEU A 447 -6.57 8.92 30.18
C LEU A 447 -7.88 8.09 30.26
N ASN A 448 -8.53 7.96 31.41
CA ASN A 448 -9.62 6.99 31.67
C ASN A 448 -10.63 6.76 30.50
N ASP A 449 -11.31 7.80 30.02
CA ASP A 449 -12.22 7.73 28.86
C ASP A 449 -11.92 8.85 27.86
N THR A 450 -11.11 8.52 26.84
CA THR A 450 -10.47 9.46 25.92
C THR A 450 -11.40 10.49 25.30
N TRP A 451 -11.17 11.79 25.44
CA TRP A 451 -12.03 12.83 24.88
C TRP A 451 -12.41 12.69 23.39
N GLY A 452 -11.50 12.20 22.54
CA GLY A 452 -11.79 11.96 21.13
C GLY A 452 -10.65 11.35 20.33
N PHE A 453 -10.87 11.20 19.02
CA PHE A 453 -9.85 10.72 18.10
C PHE A 453 -9.99 11.32 16.70
N ARG A 454 -8.91 11.27 15.93
CA ARG A 454 -8.85 11.52 14.49
C ARG A 454 -8.01 10.45 13.81
N VAL A 455 -8.53 9.86 12.75
CA VAL A 455 -7.78 9.00 11.83
C VAL A 455 -7.68 9.70 10.51
N THR A 456 -6.43 9.93 10.07
CA THR A 456 -6.12 10.60 8.81
C THR A 456 -5.43 9.62 7.90
N ILE A 457 -5.90 9.46 6.68
CA ILE A 457 -5.11 8.78 5.66
C ILE A 457 -4.12 9.78 5.06
N THR A 458 -2.84 9.45 5.13
CA THR A 458 -1.76 10.33 4.67
C THR A 458 -1.15 9.87 3.36
N HIS A 459 -1.30 8.58 3.05
CA HIS A 459 -0.82 7.97 1.81
C HIS A 459 -1.78 6.87 1.36
N TYR A 460 -1.97 6.73 0.04
CA TYR A 460 -2.69 5.63 -0.58
C TYR A 460 -2.11 5.31 -1.96
N SER A 461 -1.97 4.02 -2.27
CA SER A 461 -1.57 3.51 -3.58
C SER A 461 -2.34 2.21 -3.90
N LEU A 462 -2.67 2.01 -5.17
CA LEU A 462 -3.30 0.79 -5.68
C LEU A 462 -2.45 0.21 -6.80
N ASN A 463 -1.98 -1.03 -6.63
CA ASN A 463 -1.40 -1.81 -7.71
C ASN A 463 -2.54 -2.40 -8.57
N PRO A 464 -2.65 -2.02 -9.85
CA PRO A 464 -3.74 -2.43 -10.73
C PRO A 464 -3.66 -3.89 -11.18
N ASP A 465 -2.45 -4.48 -11.18
CA ASP A 465 -2.20 -5.86 -11.57
C ASP A 465 -2.49 -6.83 -10.44
N THR A 466 -1.91 -6.58 -9.26
CA THR A 466 -2.08 -7.45 -8.08
C THR A 466 -3.36 -7.15 -7.30
N LYS A 467 -4.02 -6.02 -7.60
CA LYS A 467 -5.10 -5.44 -6.78
C LYS A 467 -4.69 -5.15 -5.34
N GLU A 468 -3.39 -5.03 -5.09
CA GLU A 468 -2.88 -4.69 -3.77
C GLU A 468 -3.00 -3.19 -3.50
N CYS A 469 -3.69 -2.84 -2.42
CA CYS A 469 -3.77 -1.52 -1.84
C CYS A 469 -2.72 -1.37 -0.74
N THR A 470 -2.02 -0.25 -0.70
CA THR A 470 -1.24 0.18 0.47
C THR A 470 -1.73 1.55 0.92
N ALA A 471 -2.01 1.69 2.21
CA ALA A 471 -2.45 2.94 2.82
C ALA A 471 -1.64 3.21 4.10
N VAL A 472 -1.39 4.48 4.40
CA VAL A 472 -0.82 4.89 5.69
C VAL A 472 -1.90 5.65 6.47
N LEU A 473 -2.26 5.10 7.63
CA LEU A 473 -3.27 5.66 8.52
C LEU A 473 -2.57 6.24 9.76
N ARG A 474 -2.71 7.55 9.96
CA ARG A 474 -2.29 8.23 11.18
C ARG A 474 -3.44 8.23 12.18
N TYR A 475 -3.25 7.56 13.30
CA TYR A 475 -4.18 7.54 14.42
C TYR A 475 -3.74 8.57 15.45
N ARG A 476 -4.66 9.44 15.82
CA ARG A 476 -4.46 10.46 16.85
C ARG A 476 -5.58 10.35 17.87
N ILE A 477 -5.26 9.97 19.09
CA ILE A 477 -6.19 9.89 20.22
C ILE A 477 -5.83 11.04 21.17
N PHE A 478 -6.84 11.72 21.69
CA PHE A 478 -6.64 12.85 22.58
C PHE A 478 -7.56 12.80 23.79
N ASP A 479 -7.06 13.33 24.89
CA ASP A 479 -7.76 13.47 26.15
C ASP A 479 -7.24 14.69 26.92
N HIS A 480 -7.76 14.93 28.12
CA HIS A 480 -7.38 16.06 28.95
C HIS A 480 -6.80 15.61 30.28
N PHE A 481 -5.73 16.27 30.72
CA PHE A 481 -5.24 16.18 32.08
C PHE A 481 -5.88 17.31 32.91
N GLY A 482 -7.14 17.10 33.25
CA GLY A 482 -7.95 17.98 34.10
C GLY A 482 -9.13 17.21 34.69
N LEU A 483 -9.77 17.79 35.71
CA LEU A 483 -10.96 17.22 36.35
C LEU A 483 -12.21 18.02 36.03
N ASP A 484 -13.35 17.36 36.05
CA ASP A 484 -14.66 18.00 36.08
C ASP A 484 -15.43 17.68 37.38
N THR A 485 -16.64 18.22 37.51
CA THR A 485 -17.49 17.99 38.69
C THR A 485 -17.86 16.51 38.88
N ASP A 486 -18.05 15.74 37.80
CA ASP A 486 -18.42 14.32 37.89
C ASP A 486 -17.25 13.49 38.44
N ASP A 487 -16.01 13.89 38.12
CA ASP A 487 -14.81 13.26 38.66
C ASP A 487 -14.70 13.46 40.17
N ILE A 488 -14.88 14.70 40.65
CA ILE A 488 -14.77 14.97 42.09
C ILE A 488 -15.96 14.38 42.86
N GLU A 489 -17.16 14.33 42.26
CA GLU A 489 -18.29 13.60 42.82
C GLU A 489 -18.10 12.07 42.80
N SER A 490 -17.13 11.57 42.05
CA SER A 490 -16.75 10.16 41.99
C SER A 490 -15.61 9.77 42.94
N TYR A 491 -14.71 10.69 43.28
CA TYR A 491 -13.46 10.37 43.99
C TYR A 491 -13.15 11.27 45.20
N GLY A 492 -13.88 12.37 45.43
CA GLY A 492 -13.56 13.38 46.45
C GLY A 492 -13.75 12.98 47.91
N THR A 493 -14.17 11.74 48.19
CA THR A 493 -14.28 11.21 49.56
C THR A 493 -13.74 9.79 49.60
N LYS A 494 -13.15 9.43 50.74
CA LYS A 494 -12.68 8.08 51.01
C LYS A 494 -13.72 7.00 50.78
N GLU A 495 -14.98 7.20 51.18
CA GLU A 495 -16.06 6.21 51.03
C GLU A 495 -16.30 5.88 49.55
N LYS A 496 -16.26 6.90 48.68
CA LYS A 496 -16.39 6.74 47.23
C LYS A 496 -15.20 6.01 46.63
N VAL A 497 -13.98 6.37 47.04
CA VAL A 497 -12.75 5.69 46.61
C VAL A 497 -12.80 4.21 47.01
N MET A 498 -13.13 3.92 48.27
CA MET A 498 -13.28 2.55 48.78
C MET A 498 -14.34 1.76 48.00
N LYS A 499 -15.48 2.38 47.67
CA LYS A 499 -16.53 1.74 46.87
C LYS A 499 -16.04 1.36 45.47
N LYS A 500 -15.21 2.20 44.84
CA LYS A 500 -14.64 1.95 43.50
C LYS A 500 -13.46 0.98 43.50
N LEU A 501 -12.74 0.86 44.62
CA LEU A 501 -11.66 -0.12 44.79
C LEU A 501 -12.17 -1.56 45.00
N GLY A 502 -13.45 -1.72 45.32
CA GLY A 502 -14.06 -3.02 45.62
C GLY A 502 -13.68 -3.49 47.02
N GLY A 503 -14.66 -4.00 47.79
CA GLY A 503 -14.41 -4.52 49.14
C GLY A 503 -13.28 -5.56 49.17
N LEU A 504 -12.59 -5.63 50.33
CA LEU A 504 -11.46 -6.53 50.66
C LEU A 504 -11.54 -7.89 49.95
N GLY A 505 -10.50 -8.28 49.20
CA GLY A 505 -10.34 -9.65 48.70
C GLY A 505 -9.90 -9.86 47.24
N THR A 506 -9.44 -8.86 46.49
CA THR A 506 -8.85 -9.12 45.15
C THR A 506 -7.70 -8.17 44.85
N ILE A 507 -6.51 -8.69 44.49
CA ILE A 507 -5.29 -8.06 43.89
C ILE A 507 -4.80 -6.70 44.46
N ALA A 508 -5.70 -5.76 44.76
CA ALA A 508 -5.53 -4.60 45.64
C ALA A 508 -4.88 -4.96 46.99
N ASP A 509 -5.07 -6.20 47.48
CA ASP A 509 -4.45 -6.67 48.72
C ASP A 509 -2.93 -6.89 48.62
N HIS A 510 -2.29 -6.76 47.44
CA HIS A 510 -0.85 -7.07 47.27
C HIS A 510 0.00 -5.95 46.64
N ILE A 511 -0.55 -4.90 45.99
CA ILE A 511 0.29 -4.08 45.08
C ILE A 511 0.19 -2.54 45.22
N THR A 512 -0.77 -1.97 45.97
CA THR A 512 -0.85 -0.49 46.19
C THR A 512 -0.53 -0.07 47.62
N MET A 513 0.43 -0.75 48.26
CA MET A 513 0.74 -0.61 49.67
C MET A 513 1.94 0.33 49.92
N PRO A 514 1.96 1.11 51.02
CA PRO A 514 3.17 1.76 51.50
C PRO A 514 4.29 0.74 51.61
N ARG A 515 5.43 1.09 51.01
CA ARG A 515 6.62 0.26 51.01
C ARG A 515 7.59 0.77 52.07
N ASP A 516 8.32 -0.13 52.72
CA ASP A 516 9.48 0.29 53.51
C ASP A 516 10.57 0.88 52.58
N GLU A 517 11.63 1.44 53.15
CA GLU A 517 12.78 1.99 52.41
C GLU A 517 13.47 0.96 51.49
N ARG A 518 13.12 -0.33 51.60
CA ARG A 518 13.66 -1.45 50.83
C ARG A 518 12.65 -2.00 49.81
N GLY A 519 11.46 -1.40 49.68
CA GLY A 519 10.47 -1.75 48.68
C GLY A 519 9.46 -2.84 49.08
N ASN A 520 9.42 -3.28 50.34
CA ASN A 520 8.56 -4.39 50.81
C ASN A 520 7.17 -3.93 51.29
N PRO A 521 6.09 -4.73 51.13
CA PRO A 521 4.73 -4.35 51.49
C PRO A 521 4.42 -4.41 53.00
N LEU A 522 3.65 -3.45 53.53
CA LEU A 522 3.23 -3.37 54.95
C LEU A 522 1.71 -3.68 55.15
N ILE A 523 1.30 -4.90 55.54
CA ILE A 523 -0.12 -5.35 55.52
C ILE A 523 -0.88 -5.16 56.86
N LYS A 524 -1.86 -4.22 56.95
CA LYS A 524 -2.97 -4.16 57.95
C LYS A 524 -4.21 -3.38 57.45
N GLN A 525 -5.43 -3.71 57.93
CA GLN A 525 -6.72 -3.07 57.56
C GLN A 525 -6.78 -1.54 57.78
N SER A 526 -6.00 -1.01 58.74
CA SER A 526 -5.83 0.42 58.97
C SER A 526 -5.20 1.14 57.78
N VAL A 527 -4.35 0.45 57.02
CA VAL A 527 -3.59 1.01 55.88
C VAL A 527 -4.50 1.28 54.68
N ALA A 528 -5.42 0.38 54.35
CA ALA A 528 -6.35 0.58 53.23
C ALA A 528 -7.26 1.81 53.43
N ARG A 529 -7.72 2.03 54.66
CA ARG A 529 -8.48 3.25 55.03
C ARG A 529 -7.63 4.51 54.89
N SER A 530 -6.33 4.43 55.19
CA SER A 530 -5.39 5.55 55.01
C SER A 530 -5.16 5.85 53.54
N VAL A 531 -4.96 4.83 52.70
CA VAL A 531 -4.71 5.02 51.25
C VAL A 531 -5.92 5.63 50.55
N ALA A 532 -7.14 5.18 50.86
CA ALA A 532 -8.34 5.75 50.24
C ALA A 532 -8.59 7.21 50.64
N GLU A 533 -8.17 7.60 51.85
CA GLU A 533 -8.15 9.00 52.30
C GLU A 533 -7.15 9.83 51.48
N GLU A 534 -5.91 9.35 51.34
CA GLU A 534 -4.86 10.05 50.57
C GLU A 534 -5.25 10.22 49.10
N VAL A 535 -5.84 9.19 48.49
CA VAL A 535 -6.35 9.27 47.10
C VAL A 535 -7.45 10.32 46.99
N ALA A 536 -8.43 10.32 47.91
CA ALA A 536 -9.50 11.31 47.91
C ALA A 536 -8.96 12.74 48.09
N ASN A 537 -8.02 12.92 49.02
CA ASN A 537 -7.38 14.20 49.28
C ASN A 537 -6.56 14.69 48.08
N GLY A 538 -5.88 13.79 47.37
CA GLY A 538 -5.17 14.16 46.16
C GLY A 538 -6.09 14.55 45.00
N PHE A 539 -7.24 13.90 44.82
CA PHE A 539 -8.25 14.34 43.85
C PHE A 539 -8.83 15.71 44.22
N CYS A 540 -9.16 15.93 45.49
CA CYS A 540 -9.59 17.24 45.97
C CYS A 540 -8.50 18.30 45.79
N ALA A 541 -7.24 17.98 46.06
CA ALA A 541 -6.12 18.91 45.86
C ALA A 541 -5.94 19.29 44.39
N TRP A 542 -6.02 18.32 43.47
CA TRP A 542 -6.02 18.59 42.03
C TRP A 542 -7.19 19.52 41.65
N PHE A 543 -8.41 19.19 42.10
CA PHE A 543 -9.60 19.98 41.82
C PHE A 543 -9.49 21.43 42.35
N ILE A 544 -8.99 21.61 43.59
CA ILE A 544 -8.74 22.94 44.19
C ILE A 544 -7.74 23.72 43.35
N LEU A 545 -6.61 23.10 42.99
CA LEU A 545 -5.58 23.75 42.18
C LEU A 545 -6.17 24.25 40.85
N GLN A 546 -6.99 23.42 40.20
CA GLN A 546 -7.59 23.75 38.90
C GLN A 546 -8.69 24.82 38.99
N HIS A 547 -9.67 24.65 39.88
CA HIS A 547 -10.90 25.45 39.89
C HIS A 547 -10.89 26.61 40.88
N LEU A 548 -10.00 26.59 41.88
CA LEU A 548 -9.92 27.60 42.94
C LEU A 548 -8.55 28.30 43.06
N ARG A 549 -7.53 27.90 42.30
CA ARG A 549 -6.18 28.50 42.31
C ARG A 549 -5.64 28.86 40.93
N GLY A 550 -6.42 28.64 39.87
CA GLY A 550 -6.11 29.10 38.53
C GLY A 550 -5.11 28.24 37.75
N TYR A 551 -4.74 27.06 38.25
CA TYR A 551 -3.81 26.19 37.55
C TYR A 551 -4.51 25.52 36.35
N LYS A 552 -4.00 25.78 35.15
CA LYS A 552 -4.61 25.30 33.91
C LYS A 552 -4.44 23.79 33.69
N PRO A 553 -5.51 23.07 33.28
CA PRO A 553 -5.41 21.75 32.69
C PRO A 553 -4.87 21.84 31.25
N PHE A 554 -4.52 20.70 30.66
CA PHE A 554 -3.97 20.66 29.30
C PHE A 554 -4.35 19.40 28.52
N VAL A 555 -4.18 19.47 27.21
CA VAL A 555 -4.49 18.36 26.29
C VAL A 555 -3.32 17.39 26.23
N THR A 556 -3.61 16.09 26.35
CA THR A 556 -2.69 14.98 26.12
C THR A 556 -2.99 14.30 24.79
N ILE A 557 -1.96 14.03 23.99
CA ILE A 557 -2.08 13.42 22.67
C ILE A 557 -1.25 12.14 22.57
N MET A 558 -1.85 11.10 22.01
CA MET A 558 -1.19 9.86 21.63
C MET A 558 -1.35 9.68 20.13
N GLU A 559 -0.25 9.51 19.41
CA GLU A 559 -0.26 9.46 17.95
C GLU A 559 0.65 8.35 17.42
N THR A 560 0.17 7.57 16.46
CA THR A 560 0.96 6.56 15.74
C THR A 560 0.55 6.53 14.26
N GLU A 561 1.40 5.97 13.42
CA GLU A 561 1.09 5.68 12.02
C GLU A 561 1.18 4.17 11.77
N GLU A 562 0.19 3.62 11.07
CA GLU A 562 0.17 2.22 10.66
C GLU A 562 0.12 2.14 9.14
N THR A 563 0.99 1.30 8.56
CA THR A 563 0.91 0.96 7.14
C THR A 563 0.03 -0.27 6.98
N LEU A 564 -1.01 -0.14 6.17
CA LEU A 564 -1.98 -1.18 5.88
C LEU A 564 -1.83 -1.61 4.43
N THR A 565 -1.48 -2.88 4.21
CA THR A 565 -1.43 -3.50 2.88
C THR A 565 -2.46 -4.63 2.79
N PHE A 566 -3.27 -4.63 1.73
CA PHE A 566 -4.35 -5.60 1.52
C PHE A 566 -4.77 -5.66 0.05
N SER A 567 -5.32 -6.80 -0.40
CA SER A 567 -5.86 -6.94 -1.75
C SER A 567 -7.37 -6.65 -1.79
N ILE A 568 -7.85 -6.06 -2.89
CA ILE A 568 -9.27 -5.74 -3.12
C ILE A 568 -9.94 -6.57 -4.22
#